data_AF-A0AAN5D3T3-F1
#
_entry.id   AF-A0AAN5D3T3-F1
#
_cell.length_a   1.000
_cell.length_b   1.000
_cell.length_c   1.000
_cell.angle_alpha   90.00
_cell.angle_beta   90.00
_cell.angle_gamma   90.00
#
_symmetry.space_group_name_H-M   'P 1'
#
loop_
_entity.id
_entity.type
_entity.pdbx_description
1 polymer ?
#
loop_
_entity_poly.entity_id
_entity_poly.type
_entity_poly.pdbx_seq_one_letter_code
_entity_poly.pdbx_strand_id
1 'polypeptide(L)'
;MRIKTTTTSYCVSRTCQIRENIALLKQFNKVAFPLVLTSFIASSFFMAYRFLPKSIGLDNVRYICAAMFNLVVAISCAIVLAVLPLFERQIVNYLIGKSMDNVHTSSESQEHSSVTNAYFTMLNK
;
A
#
# COMPACT_ATOMS: atom_id res chain seq x y z
N MET A 1 -1.43 2.90 40.64
CA MET A 1 -2.25 2.58 39.45
C MET A 1 -1.56 1.43 38.74
N ARG A 2 -2.14 0.22 38.74
CA ARG A 2 -1.48 -1.01 38.23
C ARG A 2 -1.82 -1.16 36.75
N ILE A 3 -0.88 -0.87 35.87
CA ILE A 3 -1.04 -1.00 34.42
C ILE A 3 -1.09 -2.50 34.11
N LYS A 4 -2.28 -3.02 33.77
CA LYS A 4 -2.43 -4.37 33.24
C LYS A 4 -2.00 -4.33 31.78
N THR A 5 -0.77 -4.76 31.50
CA THR A 5 -0.31 -5.07 30.15
C THR A 5 -1.03 -6.32 29.66
N THR A 6 -2.19 -6.14 29.02
CA THR A 6 -2.83 -7.18 28.22
C THR A 6 -2.02 -7.37 26.95
N THR A 7 -0.97 -8.19 27.03
CA THR A 7 -0.25 -8.71 25.87
C THR A 7 -1.23 -9.57 25.07
N THR A 8 -1.92 -8.97 24.11
CA THR A 8 -2.74 -9.70 23.14
C THR A 8 -1.77 -10.48 22.27
N SER A 9 -1.50 -11.73 22.66
CA SER A 9 -0.78 -12.69 21.82
C SER A 9 -1.43 -12.69 20.44
N TYR A 10 -0.69 -12.20 19.46
CA TYR A 10 -1.07 -12.28 18.06
C TYR A 10 -1.22 -13.77 17.75
N CYS A 11 -2.46 -14.23 17.65
CA CYS A 11 -2.73 -15.65 17.55
C CYS A 11 -2.27 -16.09 16.14
N VAL A 12 -1.06 -16.66 16.06
CA VAL A 12 -0.41 -17.15 14.83
C VAL A 12 -1.08 -18.45 14.35
N SER A 13 -2.41 -18.49 14.31
CA SER A 13 -3.11 -19.56 13.63
C SER A 13 -3.11 -19.24 12.13
N ARG A 14 -2.65 -20.19 11.30
CA ARG A 14 -2.67 -20.06 9.83
C ARG A 14 -4.05 -19.63 9.31
N THR A 15 -5.11 -20.05 9.98
CA THR A 15 -6.50 -19.72 9.66
C THR A 15 -6.83 -18.23 9.83
N CYS A 16 -6.27 -17.56 10.83
CA CYS A 16 -6.44 -16.11 11.01
C CYS A 16 -5.74 -15.32 9.89
N GLN A 17 -4.51 -15.71 9.52
CA GLN A 17 -3.75 -15.06 8.44
C GLN A 17 -4.45 -15.20 7.08
N ILE A 18 -5.01 -16.38 6.81
CA ILE A 18 -5.77 -16.62 5.57
C ILE A 18 -7.02 -15.75 5.50
N ARG A 19 -7.75 -15.58 6.61
CA ARG A 19 -8.94 -14.70 6.65
C ARG A 19 -8.58 -13.23 6.40
N GLU A 20 -7.46 -12.76 6.95
CA GLU A 20 -6.97 -11.40 6.74
C GLU A 20 -6.55 -11.17 5.27
N ASN A 21 -5.78 -12.10 4.69
CA ASN A 21 -5.41 -12.02 3.27
C ASN A 21 -6.62 -12.03 2.32
N ILE A 22 -7.66 -12.81 2.63
CA ILE A 22 -8.91 -12.81 1.85
C ILE A 22 -9.66 -11.47 2.00
N ALA A 23 -9.65 -10.86 3.19
CA ALA A 23 -10.26 -9.55 3.40
C ALA A 23 -9.53 -8.46 2.59
N LEU A 24 -8.20 -8.48 2.58
CA LEU A 24 -7.37 -7.61 1.75
C LEU A 24 -7.63 -7.83 0.26
N LEU A 25 -7.72 -9.09 -0.20
CA LEU A 25 -8.00 -9.41 -1.59
C LEU A 25 -9.37 -8.86 -2.05
N LYS A 26 -10.38 -8.91 -1.18
CA LYS A 26 -11.70 -8.31 -1.46
C LYS A 26 -11.63 -6.78 -1.57
N GLN A 27 -10.78 -6.12 -0.79
CA GLN A 27 -10.55 -4.67 -0.92
C GLN A 27 -9.78 -4.34 -2.20
N PHE A 28 -8.72 -5.08 -2.52
CA PHE A 28 -8.00 -4.91 -3.78
C PHE A 28 -8.90 -5.14 -4.99
N ASN A 29 -9.83 -6.09 -4.93
CA ASN A 29 -10.77 -6.33 -6.04
C ASN A 29 -11.71 -5.13 -6.28
N LYS A 30 -12.09 -4.39 -5.23
CA LYS A 30 -12.86 -3.13 -5.37
C LYS A 30 -12.05 -2.01 -6.01
N VAL A 31 -10.74 -1.95 -5.77
CA VAL A 31 -9.83 -0.97 -6.39
C VAL A 31 -9.41 -1.40 -7.81
N ALA A 32 -9.36 -2.70 -8.07
CA ALA A 32 -9.00 -3.25 -9.38
C ALA A 32 -10.01 -2.84 -10.46
N PHE A 33 -11.31 -2.81 -10.14
CA PHE A 33 -12.35 -2.41 -11.10
C PHE A 33 -12.15 -1.00 -11.71
N PRO A 34 -12.02 0.09 -10.94
CA PRO A 34 -11.77 1.42 -11.50
C PRO A 34 -10.41 1.52 -12.20
N LEU A 35 -9.40 0.76 -11.75
CA LEU A 35 -8.09 0.71 -12.39
C LEU A 35 -8.15 0.07 -13.78
N VAL A 36 -8.89 -1.04 -13.93
CA VAL A 36 -9.08 -1.71 -15.22
C VAL A 36 -9.89 -0.80 -16.16
N LEU A 37 -10.94 -0.15 -15.66
CA LEU A 37 -11.77 0.74 -16.46
C LEU A 37 -10.97 1.93 -17.02
N THR A 38 -10.17 2.59 -16.17
CA THR A 38 -9.31 3.70 -16.59
C THR A 38 -8.19 3.25 -17.53
N SER A 39 -7.62 2.07 -17.30
CA SER A 39 -6.63 1.46 -18.20
C SER A 39 -7.20 1.15 -19.59
N PHE A 40 -8.47 0.74 -19.66
CA PHE A 40 -9.15 0.50 -20.93
C PHE A 40 -9.36 1.81 -21.73
N ILE A 41 -9.73 2.89 -21.04
CA ILE A 41 -9.87 4.22 -21.64
C ILE A 41 -8.51 4.70 -22.17
N ALA A 42 -7.44 4.57 -21.39
CA ALA A 42 -6.09 4.94 -21.83
C ALA A 42 -5.64 4.13 -23.06
N SER A 43 -5.90 2.82 -23.05
CA SER A 43 -5.60 1.93 -24.18
C SER A 43 -6.35 2.33 -25.46
N SER A 44 -7.57 2.83 -25.33
CA SER A 44 -8.37 3.30 -26.46
C SER A 44 -7.74 4.53 -27.14
N PHE A 45 -7.23 5.49 -26.36
CA PHE A 45 -6.51 6.65 -26.90
C PHE A 45 -5.18 6.26 -27.55
N PHE A 46 -4.47 5.28 -26.97
CA PHE A 46 -3.25 4.75 -27.57
C PHE A 46 -3.52 4.07 -28.92
N MET A 47 -4.59 3.26 -29.01
CA MET A 47 -5.01 2.66 -30.28
C MET A 47 -5.39 3.72 -31.30
N ALA A 48 -6.14 4.75 -30.92
CA ALA A 48 -6.46 5.87 -31.80
C ALA A 48 -5.19 6.54 -32.35
N TYR A 49 -4.18 6.80 -31.51
CA TYR A 49 -2.90 7.34 -31.93
C TYR A 49 -2.14 6.41 -32.91
N ARG A 50 -2.24 5.10 -32.71
CA ARG A 50 -1.57 4.07 -33.54
C ARG A 50 -2.18 3.97 -34.94
N PHE A 51 -3.52 4.04 -35.04
CA PHE A 51 -4.24 3.93 -36.30
C PHE A 51 -4.24 5.21 -37.14
N LEU A 52 -3.89 6.37 -36.56
CA LEU A 52 -3.78 7.61 -37.31
C LEU A 52 -2.54 7.62 -38.23
N PRO A 53 -2.71 7.71 -39.57
CA PRO A 53 -1.59 7.74 -40.51
C PRO A 53 -0.76 9.03 -40.37
N LYS A 54 0.58 8.88 -40.47
CA LYS A 54 1.52 10.02 -40.64
C LYS A 54 1.38 10.52 -42.07
N SER A 55 0.91 11.76 -42.29
CA SER A 55 1.05 12.58 -43.52
C SER A 55 -0.18 13.39 -43.93
N ILE A 56 -1.36 13.19 -43.32
CA ILE A 56 -2.62 13.84 -43.77
C ILE A 56 -2.85 15.21 -43.09
N GLY A 57 -1.84 15.81 -42.46
CA GLY A 57 -2.02 17.05 -41.67
C GLY A 57 -2.77 16.85 -40.35
N LEU A 58 -3.03 15.60 -39.95
CA LEU A 58 -3.66 15.22 -38.69
C LEU A 58 -2.66 15.14 -37.51
N ASP A 59 -1.46 15.68 -37.66
CA ASP A 59 -0.44 15.63 -36.60
C ASP A 59 -0.91 16.31 -35.32
N ASN A 60 -1.69 17.39 -35.43
CA ASN A 60 -2.36 18.02 -34.28
C ASN A 60 -3.26 17.05 -33.51
N VAL A 61 -4.02 16.21 -34.22
CA VAL A 61 -4.90 15.21 -33.59
C VAL A 61 -4.07 14.14 -32.87
N ARG A 62 -2.90 13.79 -33.41
CA ARG A 62 -1.98 12.86 -32.75
C ARG A 62 -1.37 13.43 -31.48
N TYR A 63 -0.98 14.70 -31.49
CA TYR A 63 -0.52 15.37 -30.28
C TYR A 63 -1.63 15.47 -29.23
N ILE A 64 -2.87 15.74 -29.65
CA ILE A 64 -4.04 15.73 -28.75
C ILE A 64 -4.27 14.32 -28.17
N CYS A 65 -4.21 13.26 -28.97
CA CYS A 65 -4.33 11.89 -28.45
C CYS A 65 -3.23 11.54 -27.46
N ALA A 66 -1.98 11.95 -27.72
CA ALA A 66 -0.87 11.74 -26.80
C ALA A 66 -1.04 12.53 -25.49
N ALA A 67 -1.51 13.77 -25.57
CA ALA A 67 -1.82 14.59 -24.41
C ALA A 67 -2.97 14.01 -23.58
N MET A 68 -4.04 13.55 -24.24
CA MET A 68 -5.18 12.90 -23.59
C MET A 68 -4.78 11.58 -22.93
N PHE A 69 -3.90 10.79 -23.55
CA PHE A 69 -3.35 9.59 -22.91
C PHE A 69 -2.64 9.93 -21.59
N ASN A 70 -1.73 10.90 -21.60
CA ASN A 70 -1.04 11.34 -20.39
C ASN A 70 -1.99 11.89 -19.33
N LEU A 71 -3.01 12.65 -19.75
CA LEU A 71 -4.03 13.18 -18.86
C LEU A 71 -4.85 12.06 -18.19
N VAL A 72 -5.29 11.07 -18.95
CA VAL A 72 -6.05 9.92 -18.42
C VAL A 72 -5.20 9.10 -17.44
N VAL A 73 -3.92 8.90 -17.75
CA VAL A 73 -2.99 8.22 -16.83
C VAL A 73 -2.82 9.03 -15.54
N ALA A 74 -2.63 10.35 -15.63
CA ALA A 74 -2.54 11.22 -14.45
C ALA A 74 -3.82 11.19 -13.59
N ILE A 75 -5.00 11.24 -14.23
CA ILE A 75 -6.29 11.13 -13.56
C ILE A 75 -6.43 9.76 -12.89
N SER A 76 -6.03 8.68 -13.55
CA SER A 76 -6.08 7.34 -12.96
C SER A 76 -5.20 7.22 -11.71
N CYS A 77 -4.01 7.83 -11.73
CA CYS A 77 -3.13 7.92 -10.56
C CYS A 77 -3.78 8.72 -9.43
N ALA A 78 -4.36 9.88 -9.74
CA ALA A 78 -5.07 10.70 -8.75
C ALA A 78 -6.27 9.96 -8.14
N ILE A 79 -7.04 9.22 -8.92
CA ILE A 79 -8.17 8.40 -8.44
C ILE A 79 -7.64 7.32 -7.48
N VAL A 80 -6.59 6.59 -7.86
CA VAL A 80 -5.99 5.57 -6.98
C VAL A 80 -5.50 6.19 -5.67
N LEU A 81 -4.81 7.33 -5.74
CA LEU A 81 -4.34 8.05 -4.55
C LEU A 81 -5.47 8.60 -3.68
N ALA A 82 -6.61 9.01 -4.27
CA ALA A 82 -7.77 9.47 -3.52
C ALA A 82 -8.57 8.29 -2.92
N VAL A 83 -8.54 7.13 -3.56
CA VAL A 83 -9.22 5.92 -3.13
C VAL A 83 -8.43 5.18 -2.05
N LEU A 84 -7.10 5.23 -2.08
CA LEU A 84 -6.22 4.68 -1.02
C LEU A 84 -6.65 5.11 0.40
N PRO A 85 -6.75 6.41 0.75
CA PRO A 85 -7.10 6.85 2.10
C PRO A 85 -8.54 6.50 2.50
N LEU A 86 -9.43 6.21 1.53
CA LEU A 86 -10.80 5.76 1.81
C LEU A 86 -10.86 4.28 2.23
N PHE A 87 -9.98 3.43 1.67
CA PHE A 87 -9.89 2.03 2.06
C PHE A 87 -8.97 1.79 3.26
N GLU A 88 -7.94 2.62 3.42
CA GLU A 88 -6.80 2.37 4.31
C GLU A 88 -6.76 3.24 5.57
N ARG A 89 -7.85 3.89 6.00
CA ARG A 89 -7.83 4.60 7.32
C ARG A 89 -7.42 3.67 8.48
N GLN A 90 -7.77 2.38 8.40
CA GLN A 90 -7.42 1.40 9.42
C GLN A 90 -5.98 0.90 9.29
N ILE A 91 -5.48 0.70 8.08
CA ILE A 91 -4.12 0.19 7.84
C ILE A 91 -3.08 1.30 7.95
N VAL A 92 -3.39 2.54 7.55
CA VAL A 92 -2.54 3.72 7.84
C VAL A 92 -2.43 3.93 9.34
N ASN A 93 -3.53 3.86 10.09
CA ASN A 93 -3.47 3.92 11.56
C ASN A 93 -2.69 2.73 12.16
N TYR A 94 -2.81 1.53 11.56
CA TYR A 94 -2.05 0.35 11.99
C TYR A 94 -0.54 0.45 11.64
N LEU A 95 -0.18 0.96 10.46
CA LEU A 95 1.21 1.15 10.03
C LEU A 95 1.86 2.33 10.77
N ILE A 96 1.15 3.45 10.94
CA ILE A 96 1.62 4.60 11.73
C ILE A 96 1.76 4.20 13.20
N GLY A 97 0.78 3.48 13.75
CA GLY A 97 0.86 2.92 15.10
C GLY A 97 2.06 1.98 15.25
N LYS A 98 2.23 1.04 14.32
CA LYS A 98 3.37 0.10 14.32
C LYS A 98 4.71 0.78 14.09
N SER A 99 4.74 1.90 13.35
CA SER A 99 5.94 2.72 13.18
C SER A 99 6.32 3.44 14.46
N MET A 100 5.35 3.94 15.24
CA MET A 100 5.60 4.54 16.56
C MET A 100 6.00 3.48 17.59
N ASP A 101 5.36 2.31 17.57
CA ASP A 101 5.73 1.20 18.46
C ASP A 101 7.13 0.66 18.17
N ASN A 102 7.57 0.61 16.91
CA ASN A 102 8.95 0.22 16.58
C ASN A 102 9.99 1.22 17.15
N VAL A 103 9.66 2.51 17.23
CA VAL A 103 10.54 3.52 17.85
C VAL A 103 10.65 3.31 19.36
N HIS A 104 9.59 2.82 20.03
CA HIS A 104 9.61 2.53 21.46
C HIS A 104 10.23 1.15 21.78
N THR A 105 9.95 0.13 20.96
CA THR A 105 10.47 -1.24 21.12
C THR A 105 11.97 -1.33 20.83
N SER A 106 12.53 -0.38 20.04
CA SER A 106 13.98 -0.24 19.84
C SER A 106 14.71 0.06 21.15
N SER A 107 14.10 0.88 22.02
CA SER A 107 14.66 1.22 23.33
C SER A 107 14.52 0.05 24.33
N GLU A 108 13.37 -0.65 24.33
CA GLU A 108 13.12 -1.78 25.24
C GLU A 108 13.93 -3.05 24.87
N SER A 109 14.17 -3.30 23.58
CA SER A 109 15.00 -4.45 23.14
C SER A 109 16.48 -4.27 23.48
N GLN A 110 16.96 -3.02 23.50
CA GLN A 110 18.33 -2.70 23.90
C GLN A 110 18.52 -2.84 25.43
N GLU A 111 17.48 -2.54 26.21
CA GLU A 111 17.49 -2.71 27.67
C GLU A 111 17.36 -4.19 28.08
N HIS A 112 16.47 -4.97 27.43
CA HIS A 112 16.33 -6.41 27.70
C HIS A 112 17.58 -7.22 27.31
N SER A 113 18.25 -6.87 26.21
CA SER A 113 19.51 -7.53 25.81
C SER A 113 20.66 -7.18 26.74
N SER A 114 20.71 -5.95 27.27
CA SER A 114 21.65 -5.51 28.31
C SER A 114 21.49 -6.31 29.61
N VAL A 115 20.26 -6.46 30.12
CA VAL A 115 19.98 -7.20 31.36
C VAL A 115 20.28 -8.69 31.21
N THR A 116 19.96 -9.26 30.04
CA THR A 116 20.22 -10.69 29.76
C THR A 116 21.73 -10.97 29.69
N ASN A 117 22.50 -10.09 29.04
CA ASN A 117 23.97 -10.22 29.01
C ASN A 117 24.61 -10.03 30.40
N ALA A 118 24.10 -9.10 31.21
CA ALA A 118 24.57 -8.93 32.58
C ALA A 118 24.33 -10.19 33.44
N TYR A 119 23.18 -10.84 33.28
CA TYR A 119 22.84 -12.08 33.97
C TYR A 119 23.79 -13.24 33.60
N PHE A 120 24.05 -13.44 32.30
CA PHE A 120 25.00 -14.47 31.85
C PHE A 120 26.44 -14.18 32.27
N THR A 121 26.81 -12.91 32.41
CA THR A 121 28.15 -12.51 32.89
C THR A 121 28.32 -12.82 34.39
N MET A 122 27.26 -12.69 35.19
CA MET A 122 27.29 -13.04 36.62
C MET A 122 27.31 -14.56 36.86
N LEU A 123 26.73 -15.35 35.97
CA LEU A 123 26.71 -16.83 36.07
C LEU A 123 28.05 -17.49 35.69
N ASN A 124 28.92 -16.79 34.97
CA ASN A 124 30.21 -17.30 34.50
C ASN A 124 31.38 -16.97 35.43
N LYS A 125 31.09 -16.63 36.69
CA LYS A 125 32.07 -16.29 37.73
C LYS A 125 31.89 -17.21 38.93
#